data_AF-A0A8W8IBE1-F1
#
_entry.id   AF-A0A8W8IBE1-F1
#
_cell.length_a   1.000
_cell.length_b   1.000
_cell.length_c   1.000
_cell.angle_alpha   90.00
_cell.angle_beta   90.00
_cell.angle_gamma   90.00
#
_symmetry.space_group_name_H-M   'P 1'
#
loop_
_entity.id
_entity.type
_entity.pdbx_description
1 polymer ?
#
loop_
_entity_poly.entity_id
_entity_poly.type
_entity_poly.pdbx_seq_one_letter_code
_entity_poly.pdbx_strand_id
1 'polypeptide(L)'
;RIQCFCAGLKNANETGLFVSSINKREFGKVFAISYDPNLDVIYAVNGQTYSVSEVLGFTVELSGNIVEKWSPDGLGFGMPHDVAVSPDGASIYVGEIRPDRVTKFRRV
;
A
#
# COMPACT_ATOMS: atom_id res chain seq x y z
N ARG A 1 -6.66 -7.20 0.60
CA ARG A 1 -6.57 -7.45 -0.86
C ARG A 1 -6.47 -6.12 -1.59
N ILE A 2 -5.80 -6.08 -2.73
CA ILE A 2 -5.72 -4.95 -3.66
C ILE A 2 -6.39 -5.39 -4.95
N GLN A 3 -7.21 -4.54 -5.57
CA GLN A 3 -7.99 -4.90 -6.76
C GLN A 3 -7.67 -3.93 -7.90
N CYS A 4 -7.46 -4.49 -9.09
CA CYS A 4 -7.22 -3.75 -10.31
C CYS A 4 -8.48 -3.80 -11.19
N PHE A 5 -8.88 -2.64 -11.70
CA PHE A 5 -10.00 -2.47 -12.62
C PHE A 5 -9.58 -1.63 -13.81
N CYS A 6 -10.19 -1.88 -14.97
CA CYS A 6 -9.99 -1.06 -16.16
C CYS A 6 -10.53 0.35 -15.91
N ALA A 7 -9.68 1.36 -16.09
CA ALA A 7 -10.08 2.77 -16.00
C ALA A 7 -10.89 3.27 -17.21
N GLY A 8 -10.99 2.47 -18.29
CA GLY A 8 -11.74 2.83 -19.49
C GLY A 8 -11.11 3.93 -20.36
N LEU A 9 -9.84 4.29 -20.12
CA LEU A 9 -9.17 5.41 -20.83
C LEU A 9 -9.06 5.21 -22.35
N LYS A 10 -9.01 3.96 -22.82
CA LYS A 10 -8.99 3.62 -24.26
C LYS A 10 -10.37 3.30 -24.81
N ASN A 11 -11.27 2.78 -23.97
CA ASN A 11 -12.61 2.35 -24.32
C ASN A 11 -13.52 2.48 -23.09
N ALA A 12 -14.49 3.40 -23.15
CA ALA A 12 -15.37 3.68 -22.02
C ALA A 12 -16.23 2.48 -21.60
N ASN A 13 -16.53 1.55 -22.53
CA ASN A 13 -17.29 0.34 -22.25
C ASN A 13 -16.53 -0.66 -21.36
N GLU A 14 -15.21 -0.48 -21.21
CA GLU A 14 -14.38 -1.32 -20.35
C GLU A 14 -14.22 -0.74 -18.94
N THR A 15 -14.77 0.44 -18.65
CA THR A 15 -14.66 1.09 -17.33
C THR A 15 -15.22 0.19 -16.23
N GLY A 16 -14.44 -0.03 -15.17
CA GLY A 16 -14.83 -0.83 -14.02
C GLY A 16 -14.78 -2.34 -14.24
N LEU A 17 -14.36 -2.82 -15.41
CA LEU A 17 -14.11 -4.25 -15.60
C LEU A 17 -12.98 -4.71 -14.69
N PHE A 18 -13.20 -5.80 -13.96
CA PHE A 18 -12.20 -6.39 -13.10
C PHE A 18 -11.06 -6.99 -13.93
N VAL A 19 -9.82 -6.68 -13.56
CA VAL A 19 -8.61 -7.19 -14.23
C VAL A 19 -7.94 -8.27 -13.39
N SER A 20 -7.60 -7.92 -12.14
CA SER A 20 -6.86 -8.82 -11.25
C SER A 20 -6.99 -8.41 -9.79
N SER A 21 -6.55 -9.29 -8.90
CA SER A 21 -6.45 -8.97 -7.48
C SER A 21 -5.18 -9.55 -6.88
N ILE A 22 -4.53 -8.75 -6.03
CA ILE A 22 -3.43 -9.20 -5.19
C ILE A 22 -4.00 -9.49 -3.80
N ASN A 23 -3.91 -10.76 -3.38
CA ASN A 23 -4.37 -11.20 -2.08
C ASN A 23 -3.27 -11.99 -1.36
N LYS A 24 -2.90 -11.51 -0.17
CA LYS A 24 -1.85 -12.08 0.69
C LYS A 24 -2.40 -12.17 2.09
N ARG A 25 -2.07 -13.24 2.81
CA ARG A 25 -2.52 -13.43 4.21
C ARG A 25 -1.90 -12.37 5.11
N GLU A 26 -0.65 -12.03 4.82
CA GLU A 26 0.19 -11.03 5.48
C GLU A 26 -0.44 -9.64 5.48
N PHE A 27 -1.26 -9.32 4.47
CA PHE A 27 -1.92 -8.03 4.43
C PHE A 27 -2.96 -7.86 5.53
N GLY A 28 -3.62 -8.91 5.99
CA GLY A 28 -4.86 -8.74 6.75
C GLY A 28 -5.84 -7.83 5.99
N LYS A 29 -6.23 -6.71 6.61
CA LYS A 29 -7.03 -5.68 5.95
C LYS A 29 -6.13 -4.54 5.45
N VAL A 30 -6.09 -4.36 4.14
CA VAL A 30 -5.43 -3.21 3.50
C VAL A 30 -6.32 -1.98 3.66
N PHE A 31 -5.76 -0.87 4.13
CA PHE A 31 -6.49 0.39 4.33
C PHE A 31 -6.21 1.42 3.25
N ALA A 32 -4.96 1.52 2.79
CA ALA A 32 -4.60 2.42 1.71
C ALA A 32 -3.48 1.84 0.84
N ILE A 33 -3.42 2.34 -0.39
CA ILE A 33 -2.38 2.02 -1.35
C ILE A 33 -1.93 3.27 -2.11
N SER A 34 -0.69 3.27 -2.60
CA SER A 34 -0.14 4.27 -3.52
C SER A 34 0.75 3.59 -4.55
N TYR A 35 0.64 3.97 -5.82
CA TYR A 35 1.47 3.40 -6.90
C TYR A 35 2.65 4.34 -7.19
N ASP A 36 3.85 3.77 -7.28
CA ASP A 36 5.05 4.47 -7.72
C ASP A 36 5.43 4.04 -9.14
N PRO A 37 5.21 4.91 -10.15
CA PRO A 37 5.56 4.61 -11.53
C PRO A 37 7.07 4.56 -11.79
N ASN A 38 7.90 5.09 -10.89
CA ASN A 38 9.36 5.08 -11.07
C ASN A 38 9.96 3.67 -10.87
N LEU A 39 9.37 2.89 -9.96
CA LEU A 39 9.82 1.52 -9.64
C LEU A 39 8.81 0.43 -10.04
N ASP A 40 7.64 0.80 -10.54
CA ASP A 40 6.54 -0.11 -10.85
C ASP A 40 6.07 -0.96 -9.65
N VAL A 41 5.93 -0.32 -8.49
CA VAL A 41 5.49 -0.96 -7.24
C VAL A 41 4.31 -0.24 -6.61
N ILE A 42 3.55 -0.99 -5.81
CA ILE A 42 2.48 -0.48 -4.96
C ILE A 42 2.97 -0.47 -3.52
N TYR A 43 2.87 0.69 -2.88
CA TYR A 43 2.90 0.84 -1.44
C TYR A 43 1.53 0.51 -0.87
N ALA A 44 1.48 -0.32 0.15
CA ALA A 44 0.25 -0.62 0.87
C ALA A 44 0.47 -0.52 2.37
N VAL A 45 -0.52 -0.05 3.11
CA VAL A 45 -0.55 -0.13 4.58
C VAL A 45 -1.75 -0.97 5.01
N ASN A 46 -1.56 -1.79 6.03
CA ASN A 46 -2.64 -2.57 6.61
C ASN A 46 -3.14 -2.01 7.94
N GLY A 47 -4.21 -2.61 8.46
CA GLY A 47 -4.69 -2.44 9.81
C GLY A 47 -4.72 -3.77 10.57
N GLN A 48 -4.74 -3.67 11.89
CA GLN A 48 -4.82 -4.83 12.78
C GLN A 48 -6.12 -5.61 12.55
N THR A 49 -6.02 -6.94 12.52
CA THR A 49 -7.18 -7.84 12.49
C THR A 49 -7.01 -8.97 13.50
N TYR A 50 -8.05 -9.77 13.73
CA TYR A 50 -7.93 -10.97 14.57
C TYR A 50 -6.88 -11.97 14.04
N SER A 51 -6.61 -11.97 12.74
CA SER A 51 -5.69 -12.90 12.08
C SER A 51 -4.31 -12.31 11.79
N VAL A 52 -4.13 -11.00 12.00
CA VAL A 52 -2.88 -10.27 11.73
C VAL A 52 -2.62 -9.29 12.85
N SER A 53 -1.61 -9.60 13.68
CA SER A 53 -1.19 -8.77 14.81
C SER A 53 -0.24 -7.64 14.40
N GLU A 54 0.52 -7.81 13.31
CA GLU A 54 1.49 -6.83 12.84
C GLU A 54 0.87 -5.83 11.87
N VAL A 55 1.00 -4.55 12.20
CA VAL A 55 0.55 -3.44 11.36
C VAL A 55 1.76 -2.83 10.67
N LEU A 56 1.86 -3.02 9.36
CA LEU A 56 3.04 -2.79 8.54
C LEU A 56 2.69 -2.06 7.24
N GLY A 57 3.72 -1.45 6.67
CA GLY A 57 3.78 -1.04 5.28
C GLY A 57 4.38 -2.16 4.44
N PHE A 58 3.95 -2.24 3.18
CA PHE A 58 4.37 -3.25 2.23
C PHE A 58 4.79 -2.57 0.93
N THR A 59 5.88 -3.05 0.35
CA THR A 59 6.26 -2.76 -1.04
C THR A 59 5.90 -3.98 -1.87
N VAL A 60 5.02 -3.82 -2.86
CA VAL A 60 4.40 -4.93 -3.61
C VAL A 60 4.54 -4.70 -5.11
N GLU A 61 5.07 -5.68 -5.83
CA GLU A 61 5.09 -5.65 -7.31
C GLU A 61 3.66 -5.84 -7.87
N LEU A 62 3.42 -5.40 -9.10
CA LEU A 62 2.14 -5.65 -9.78
C LEU A 62 1.83 -7.15 -10.01
N SER A 63 2.87 -7.99 -10.01
CA SER A 63 2.76 -9.46 -9.98
C SER A 63 2.12 -10.00 -8.68
N GLY A 64 2.11 -9.18 -7.64
CA GLY A 64 1.66 -9.51 -6.30
C GLY A 64 2.75 -9.99 -5.35
N ASN A 65 4.03 -10.00 -5.75
CA ASN A 65 5.13 -10.32 -4.84
C ASN A 65 5.33 -9.21 -3.80
N ILE A 66 5.50 -9.59 -2.54
CA ILE A 66 5.90 -8.66 -1.48
C ILE A 66 7.42 -8.59 -1.51
N VAL A 67 7.95 -7.42 -1.89
CA VAL A 67 9.39 -7.15 -1.95
C VAL A 67 9.93 -6.80 -0.56
N GLU A 68 9.16 -6.00 0.18
CA GLU A 68 9.58 -5.50 1.48
C GLU A 68 8.39 -5.33 2.43
N LYS A 69 8.67 -5.45 3.72
CA LYS A 69 7.79 -5.07 4.83
C LYS A 69 8.53 -4.04 5.67
N TRP A 70 7.88 -2.93 6.01
CA TRP A 70 8.52 -1.81 6.70
C TRP A 70 7.57 -1.19 7.73
N SER A 71 8.15 -0.54 8.73
CA SER A 71 7.42 0.17 9.78
C SER A 71 8.32 1.23 10.44
N PRO A 72 7.75 2.19 11.19
CA PRO A 72 8.55 3.16 11.95
C PRO A 72 9.43 2.42 12.96
N ASP A 73 10.75 2.61 12.86
CA ASP A 73 11.76 2.04 13.76
C ASP A 73 11.70 0.50 13.93
N GLY A 74 11.05 -0.21 13.01
CA GLY A 74 10.82 -1.65 13.10
C GLY A 74 9.76 -2.08 14.15
N LEU A 75 9.02 -1.12 14.73
CA LEU A 75 8.08 -1.37 15.83
C LEU A 75 6.62 -1.57 15.38
N GLY A 76 6.33 -1.42 14.08
CA GLY A 76 4.97 -1.41 13.56
C GLY A 76 4.31 -0.03 13.60
N PHE A 77 3.21 0.09 12.87
CA PHE A 77 2.33 1.27 12.95
C PHE A 77 1.29 1.11 14.06
N GLY A 78 0.78 2.23 14.57
CA GLY A 78 -0.36 2.22 15.48
C GLY A 78 -1.67 2.02 14.72
N MET A 79 -2.02 2.98 13.87
CA MET A 79 -3.25 2.93 13.05
C MET A 79 -3.07 3.71 11.74
N PRO A 80 -2.29 3.18 10.78
CA PRO A 80 -2.04 3.85 9.51
C PRO A 80 -3.29 3.79 8.65
N HIS A 81 -3.71 4.89 8.05
CA HIS A 81 -4.94 4.94 7.27
C HIS A 81 -4.73 5.49 5.86
N ASP A 82 -3.59 6.12 5.60
CA ASP A 82 -3.26 6.62 4.28
C ASP A 82 -1.75 6.47 3.99
N VAL A 83 -1.42 6.37 2.71
CA VAL A 83 -0.04 6.31 2.22
C VAL A 83 0.09 7.07 0.91
N ALA A 84 1.16 7.88 0.79
CA ALA A 84 1.49 8.61 -0.43
C ALA A 84 2.98 8.49 -0.75
N VAL A 85 3.31 8.45 -2.03
CA VAL A 85 4.69 8.48 -2.54
C VAL A 85 4.98 9.83 -3.19
N SER A 86 6.18 10.37 -3.01
CA SER A 86 6.59 11.60 -3.69
C SER A 86 6.73 11.38 -5.20
N PRO A 87 6.57 12.42 -6.04
CA PRO A 87 6.64 12.27 -7.50
C PRO A 87 7.96 11.67 -8.01
N ASP A 88 9.07 11.97 -7.33
CA ASP A 88 10.41 11.44 -7.60
C ASP A 88 10.65 10.02 -7.03
N GLY A 89 9.67 9.44 -6.34
CA GLY A 89 9.79 8.16 -5.65
C GLY A 89 10.70 8.17 -4.41
N ALA A 90 11.37 9.27 -4.07
CA ALA A 90 12.39 9.27 -3.03
C ALA A 90 11.83 9.09 -1.60
N SER A 91 10.57 9.49 -1.39
CA SER A 91 9.94 9.52 -0.08
C SER A 91 8.56 8.87 -0.07
N ILE A 92 8.23 8.20 1.02
CA ILE A 92 6.91 7.64 1.30
C ILE A 92 6.40 8.29 2.58
N TYR A 93 5.13 8.64 2.62
CA TYR A 93 4.47 9.29 3.75
C TYR A 93 3.30 8.42 4.20
N VAL A 94 3.23 8.11 5.49
CA VAL A 94 2.12 7.35 6.08
C VAL A 94 1.42 8.20 7.12
N GLY A 95 0.11 8.38 6.97
CA GLY A 95 -0.74 9.06 7.94
C GLY A 95 -1.33 8.07 8.94
N GLU A 96 -1.06 8.27 10.23
CA GLU A 96 -1.60 7.46 11.33
C GLU A 96 -2.65 8.24 12.11
N ILE A 97 -3.84 7.65 12.24
CA ILE A 97 -4.93 8.18 13.12
C ILE A 97 -4.56 7.98 14.60
N ARG A 98 -3.68 7.02 14.90
CA ARG A 98 -3.07 6.86 16.23
C ARG A 98 -1.61 6.48 16.00
N PRO A 99 -0.64 7.27 16.49
CA PRO A 99 -0.76 8.34 17.48
C PRO A 99 -0.90 9.77 16.90
N ASP A 100 -1.76 10.00 15.90
CA ASP A 100 -1.96 11.32 15.26
C ASP A 100 -0.68 11.93 14.66
N ARG A 101 0.00 11.17 13.79
CA ARG A 101 1.25 11.61 13.14
C ARG A 101 1.32 11.23 11.67
N VAL A 102 2.19 11.94 10.96
CA VAL A 102 2.67 11.55 9.63
C VAL A 102 4.11 11.10 9.75
N THR A 103 4.40 9.88 9.31
CA THR A 103 5.76 9.34 9.28
C THR A 103 6.30 9.40 7.85
N LYS A 104 7.49 9.98 7.69
CA LYS A 104 8.22 10.00 6.41
C LYS A 104 9.28 8.91 6.39
N PHE A 105 9.27 8.10 5.34
CA PHE A 105 10.31 7.14 5.01
C PHE A 105 11.11 7.65 3.83
N ARG A 106 12.43 7.48 3.88
CA ARG A 106 13.32 7.74 2.76
C ARG A 106 13.82 6.40 2.23
N ARG A 107 13.76 6.20 0.92
CA ARG A 107 14.40 5.04 0.30
C ARG A 107 15.92 5.27 0.30
N VAL A 108 16.66 4.25 0.71
CA VAL A 108 18.13 4.24 0.79
C VAL A 108 18.72 3.42 -0.35
#